data_AF-A0A9E4W2Y2-F1
#
_entry.id   AF-A0A9E4W2Y2-F1
#
_cell.length_a   1.000
_cell.length_b   1.000
_cell.length_c   1.000
_cell.angle_alpha   90.00
_cell.angle_beta   90.00
_cell.angle_gamma   90.00
#
_symmetry.space_group_name_H-M   'P 1'
#
loop_
_entity.id
_entity.type
_entity.pdbx_description
1 polymer ?
#
loop_
_entity_poly.entity_id
_entity_poly.type
_entity_poly.pdbx_seq_one_letter_code
_entity_poly.pdbx_strand_id
1 'polypeptide(L)'
;MSKRKLGIDYQQRGITGLETAIILIAFVVVASIFAFTVLSTGVFASERSKETVYAGLEEAKSSLEPHGSVIAFTGRAGTSAAEDSIFKISFVLSNAIAGEPVDLTPPYTFDDSGSDPDIASGAEYKTIISFQDRNQYLSDVPWTVKILGQSSSDSLLEQGEKAEVTVWLLRRDNAVTNATDNNGVAKYTAADVNGASGILTAGSLLNANDQFTLQVKPSSGAVLT
;
A
#
# COMPACT_ATOMS: atom_id res chain seq x y z
N MET A 1 -55.15 3.84 83.96
CA MET A 1 -53.97 3.44 83.16
C MET A 1 -54.49 2.89 81.83
N SER A 2 -54.47 3.71 80.77
CA SER A 2 -55.01 3.37 79.44
C SER A 2 -53.94 2.68 78.60
N LYS A 3 -54.20 1.47 78.12
CA LYS A 3 -53.39 0.84 77.07
C LYS A 3 -54.21 0.80 75.78
N ARG A 4 -54.02 1.80 74.91
CA ARG A 4 -54.43 1.73 73.50
C ARG A 4 -53.51 0.75 72.78
N LYS A 5 -54.03 -0.41 72.36
CA LYS A 5 -53.40 -1.24 71.33
C LYS A 5 -53.62 -0.54 69.98
N LEU A 6 -52.55 -0.08 69.35
CA LEU A 6 -52.56 0.37 67.96
C LEU A 6 -52.71 -0.89 67.08
N GLY A 7 -53.85 -1.06 66.43
CA GLY A 7 -54.01 -2.04 65.36
C GLY A 7 -53.29 -1.55 64.11
N ILE A 8 -52.33 -2.32 63.61
CA ILE A 8 -51.72 -2.09 62.30
C ILE A 8 -52.63 -2.81 61.31
N ASP A 9 -53.49 -2.05 60.61
CA ASP A 9 -54.26 -2.58 59.48
C ASP A 9 -53.30 -2.89 58.34
N TYR A 10 -52.95 -4.18 58.19
CA TYR A 10 -52.28 -4.67 56.99
C TYR A 10 -53.32 -4.70 55.87
N GLN A 11 -53.43 -3.61 55.11
CA GLN A 11 -54.16 -3.63 53.84
C GLN A 11 -53.41 -4.53 52.84
N GLN A 12 -53.77 -5.81 52.80
CA GLN A 12 -53.35 -6.73 51.74
C GLN A 12 -54.06 -6.33 50.45
N ARG A 13 -53.37 -5.55 49.59
CA ARG A 13 -53.82 -5.29 48.22
C ARG A 13 -53.59 -6.57 47.41
N GLY A 14 -54.66 -7.13 46.83
CA GLY A 14 -54.56 -8.28 45.94
C GLY A 14 -53.85 -7.90 44.64
N ILE A 15 -53.03 -8.80 44.10
CA ILE A 15 -52.44 -8.65 42.77
C ILE A 15 -53.56 -8.68 41.72
N THR A 16 -53.67 -7.66 40.89
CA THR A 16 -54.69 -7.62 39.83
C THR A 16 -54.13 -8.19 38.53
N GLY A 17 -54.97 -8.91 37.76
CA GLY A 17 -54.56 -9.48 36.47
C GLY A 17 -54.12 -8.41 35.46
N LEU A 18 -54.65 -7.19 35.60
CA LEU A 18 -54.28 -6.04 34.78
C LEU A 18 -52.86 -5.54 35.10
N GLU A 19 -52.44 -5.50 36.37
CA GLU A 19 -51.05 -5.17 36.75
C GLU A 19 -50.07 -6.20 36.19
N THR A 20 -50.40 -7.49 36.27
CA THR A 20 -49.55 -8.55 35.67
C THR A 20 -49.49 -8.48 34.15
N ALA A 21 -50.58 -8.09 33.47
CA ALA A 21 -50.62 -7.98 32.02
C ALA A 21 -49.72 -6.83 31.50
N ILE A 22 -49.71 -5.69 32.19
CA ILE A 22 -48.84 -4.56 31.82
C ILE A 22 -47.37 -4.94 31.99
N ILE A 23 -47.01 -5.62 33.08
CA ILE A 23 -45.64 -6.11 33.32
C ILE A 23 -45.24 -7.11 32.22
N LEU A 24 -46.15 -8.00 31.81
CA LEU A 24 -45.91 -8.99 30.77
C LEU A 24 -45.63 -8.33 29.41
N ILE A 25 -46.43 -7.32 29.02
CA ILE A 25 -46.19 -6.55 27.79
C ILE A 25 -44.84 -5.85 27.84
N ALA A 26 -44.52 -5.17 28.96
CA ALA A 26 -43.25 -4.49 29.12
C ALA A 26 -42.06 -5.47 29.01
N PHE A 27 -42.16 -6.66 29.60
CA PHE A 27 -41.13 -7.69 29.51
C PHE A 27 -40.94 -8.19 28.08
N VAL A 28 -42.03 -8.47 27.36
CA VAL A 28 -41.98 -8.91 25.97
C VAL A 28 -41.37 -7.83 25.05
N VAL A 29 -41.69 -6.56 25.28
CA VAL A 29 -41.12 -5.43 24.51
C VAL A 29 -39.63 -5.27 24.78
N VAL A 30 -39.18 -5.35 26.03
CA VAL A 30 -37.75 -5.28 26.36
C VAL A 30 -37.00 -6.47 25.74
N ALA A 31 -37.59 -7.68 25.82
CA ALA A 31 -37.01 -8.87 25.21
C ALA A 31 -36.93 -8.78 23.67
N SER A 32 -37.94 -8.22 23.00
CA SER A 32 -37.95 -8.10 21.55
C SER A 32 -36.95 -7.06 21.03
N ILE A 33 -36.84 -5.90 21.70
CA ILE A 33 -35.84 -4.89 21.37
C ILE A 33 -34.43 -5.45 21.60
N PHE A 34 -34.22 -6.16 22.71
CA PHE A 34 -32.94 -6.83 22.99
C PHE A 34 -32.60 -7.89 21.93
N ALA A 35 -33.58 -8.71 21.52
CA ALA A 35 -33.36 -9.69 20.45
C ALA A 35 -33.02 -9.01 19.12
N PHE A 36 -33.69 -7.92 18.77
CA PHE A 36 -33.41 -7.16 17.55
C PHE A 36 -32.00 -6.54 17.55
N THR A 37 -31.58 -5.93 18.67
CA THR A 37 -30.24 -5.33 18.77
C THR A 37 -29.15 -6.40 18.70
N VAL A 38 -29.34 -7.54 19.38
CA VAL A 38 -28.41 -8.67 19.32
C VAL A 38 -28.33 -9.23 17.91
N LEU A 39 -29.47 -9.42 17.22
CA LEU A 39 -29.48 -9.92 15.85
C LEU A 39 -28.79 -8.94 14.89
N SER A 40 -29.14 -7.65 14.96
CA SER A 40 -28.55 -6.60 14.11
C SER A 40 -27.03 -6.50 14.31
N THR A 41 -26.58 -6.48 15.56
CA THR A 41 -25.15 -6.48 15.91
C THR A 41 -24.47 -7.77 15.48
N GLY A 42 -25.14 -8.92 15.61
CA GLY A 42 -24.62 -10.23 15.20
C GLY A 42 -24.44 -10.34 13.69
N VAL A 43 -25.39 -9.83 12.90
CA VAL A 43 -25.28 -9.77 11.43
C VAL A 43 -24.15 -8.82 11.03
N PHE A 44 -24.09 -7.63 11.61
CA PHE A 44 -23.00 -6.69 11.33
C PHE A 44 -21.61 -7.27 11.67
N ALA A 45 -21.48 -7.93 12.82
CA ALA A 45 -20.24 -8.59 13.21
C ALA A 45 -19.87 -9.73 12.24
N SER A 46 -20.86 -10.48 11.75
CA SER A 46 -20.64 -11.55 10.78
C SER A 46 -20.18 -11.01 9.42
N GLU A 47 -20.80 -9.93 8.92
CA GLU A 47 -20.38 -9.27 7.68
C GLU A 47 -18.97 -8.69 7.79
N ARG A 48 -18.63 -8.04 8.92
CA ARG A 48 -17.27 -7.54 9.16
C ARG A 48 -16.24 -8.66 9.28
N SER A 49 -16.61 -9.79 9.88
CA SER A 49 -15.74 -10.96 9.94
C SER A 49 -15.49 -11.53 8.54
N LYS A 50 -16.53 -11.60 7.72
CA LYS A 50 -16.43 -12.05 6.33
C LYS A 50 -15.48 -11.14 5.52
N GLU A 51 -15.70 -9.83 5.56
CA GLU A 51 -14.85 -8.84 4.88
C GLU A 51 -13.38 -8.94 5.34
N THR A 52 -13.13 -9.07 6.65
CA THR A 52 -11.78 -9.21 7.19
C THR A 52 -11.10 -10.50 6.72
N VAL A 53 -11.84 -11.60 6.63
CA VAL A 53 -11.31 -12.89 6.13
C VAL A 53 -10.97 -12.81 4.64
N TYR A 54 -11.81 -12.15 3.83
CA TYR A 54 -11.51 -11.96 2.40
C TYR A 54 -10.32 -11.03 2.21
N ALA A 55 -10.29 -9.87 2.86
CA ALA A 55 -9.16 -8.95 2.77
C ALA A 55 -7.85 -9.60 3.24
N GLY A 56 -7.88 -10.42 4.30
CA GLY A 56 -6.71 -11.18 4.74
C GLY A 56 -6.26 -12.26 3.75
N LEU A 57 -7.20 -12.88 3.03
CA LEU A 57 -6.88 -13.83 1.96
C LEU A 57 -6.31 -13.12 0.73
N GLU A 58 -6.89 -11.99 0.33
CA GLU A 58 -6.38 -11.14 -0.75
C GLU A 58 -4.95 -10.70 -0.43
N GLU A 59 -4.70 -10.19 0.77
CA GLU A 59 -3.37 -9.80 1.24
C GLU A 59 -2.36 -10.96 1.19
N ALA A 60 -2.76 -12.16 1.62
CA ALA A 60 -1.88 -13.33 1.57
C ALA A 60 -1.59 -13.80 0.13
N LYS A 61 -2.49 -13.51 -0.82
CA LYS A 61 -2.39 -13.92 -2.22
C LYS A 61 -1.72 -12.88 -3.12
N SER A 62 -1.74 -11.59 -2.76
CA SER A 62 -1.16 -10.48 -3.51
C SER A 62 0.37 -10.37 -3.42
N SER A 63 1.07 -11.46 -3.13
CA SER A 63 2.53 -11.44 -3.00
C SER A 63 3.21 -11.33 -4.36
N LEU A 64 4.21 -10.45 -4.44
CA LEU A 64 5.06 -10.31 -5.63
C LEU A 64 6.28 -11.22 -5.52
N GLU A 65 6.67 -11.83 -6.64
CA GLU A 65 7.88 -12.62 -6.75
C GLU A 65 8.85 -12.02 -7.78
N PRO A 66 10.15 -11.88 -7.46
CA PRO A 66 11.14 -11.44 -8.41
C PRO A 66 11.40 -12.54 -9.43
N HIS A 67 11.33 -12.19 -10.71
CA HIS A 67 11.49 -13.12 -11.81
C HIS A 67 12.74 -12.77 -12.64
N GLY A 68 13.78 -13.58 -12.52
CA GLY A 68 15.01 -13.40 -13.31
C GLY A 68 16.07 -12.54 -12.60
N SER A 69 16.86 -11.82 -13.39
CA SER A 69 18.02 -11.06 -12.88
C SER A 69 17.69 -9.58 -12.70
N VAL A 70 18.33 -8.98 -11.69
CA VAL A 70 18.35 -7.52 -11.51
C VAL A 70 19.46 -6.95 -12.39
N ILE A 71 19.11 -5.96 -13.23
CA ILE A 71 20.02 -5.33 -14.18
C ILE A 71 20.22 -3.87 -13.78
N ALA A 72 21.46 -3.52 -13.43
CA ALA A 72 21.85 -2.13 -13.18
C ALA A 72 22.48 -1.53 -14.44
N PHE A 73 22.12 -0.29 -14.75
CA PHE A 73 22.68 0.45 -15.89
C PHE A 73 23.56 1.59 -15.41
N THR A 74 24.71 1.74 -16.06
CA THR A 74 25.68 2.80 -15.78
C THR A 74 25.41 4.04 -16.63
N GLY A 75 25.67 5.20 -16.05
CA GLY A 75 25.58 6.51 -16.70
C GLY A 75 26.60 7.47 -16.11
N ARG A 76 27.02 8.46 -16.91
CA ARG A 76 28.07 9.41 -16.53
C ARG A 76 27.48 10.71 -15.99
N ALA A 77 27.70 10.97 -14.71
CA ALA A 77 27.25 12.17 -14.02
C ALA A 77 28.31 13.29 -14.04
N GLY A 78 28.94 13.51 -15.19
CA GLY A 78 30.05 14.45 -15.33
C GLY A 78 30.73 14.35 -16.69
N THR A 79 32.03 14.65 -16.74
CA THR A 79 32.80 14.73 -17.99
C THR A 79 33.90 13.67 -18.11
N SER A 80 34.10 12.86 -17.07
CA SER A 80 35.10 11.80 -17.01
C SER A 80 34.47 10.43 -16.79
N ALA A 81 35.10 9.38 -17.33
CA ALA A 81 34.69 7.98 -17.11
C ALA A 81 34.84 7.52 -15.65
N ALA A 82 35.61 8.24 -14.83
CA ALA A 82 35.67 8.00 -13.39
C ALA A 82 34.39 8.42 -12.64
N GLU A 83 33.49 9.14 -13.32
CA GLU A 83 32.20 9.63 -12.78
C GLU A 83 31.01 8.78 -13.27
N ASP A 84 31.31 7.58 -13.80
CA ASP A 84 30.31 6.59 -14.19
C ASP A 84 29.70 5.97 -12.92
N SER A 85 28.39 6.08 -12.76
CA SER A 85 27.62 5.58 -11.62
C SER A 85 26.38 4.82 -12.10
N ILE A 86 25.82 3.98 -11.24
CA ILE A 86 24.52 3.35 -11.50
C ILE A 86 23.44 4.45 -11.49
N PHE A 87 22.68 4.55 -12.58
CA PHE A 87 21.62 5.55 -12.72
C PHE A 87 20.21 4.96 -12.68
N LYS A 88 20.04 3.73 -13.18
CA LYS A 88 18.77 3.00 -13.13
C LYS A 88 18.99 1.52 -12.86
N ILE A 89 18.01 0.90 -12.24
CA ILE A 89 17.97 -0.53 -11.93
C ILE A 89 16.65 -1.09 -12.47
N SER A 90 16.71 -2.09 -13.34
CA SER A 90 15.55 -2.79 -13.88
C SER A 90 15.50 -4.21 -13.34
N PHE A 91 14.31 -4.66 -12.96
CA PHE A 91 14.04 -6.05 -12.59
C PHE A 91 12.61 -6.41 -12.97
N VAL A 92 12.37 -7.70 -13.17
CA VAL A 92 11.05 -8.20 -13.54
C VAL A 92 10.37 -8.80 -12.32
N LEU A 93 9.10 -8.43 -12.13
CA LEU A 93 8.21 -8.98 -11.12
C LEU A 93 7.14 -9.83 -11.80
N SER A 94 6.70 -10.86 -11.10
CA SER A 94 5.49 -11.61 -11.43
C SER A 94 4.64 -11.78 -10.18
N ASN A 95 3.33 -11.91 -10.37
CA ASN A 95 2.45 -12.27 -9.27
C ASN A 95 2.77 -13.70 -8.79
N ALA A 96 2.70 -13.94 -7.47
CA ALA A 96 2.77 -15.29 -6.94
C ALA A 96 1.66 -16.16 -7.57
N ILE A 97 1.92 -17.45 -7.74
CA ILE A 97 1.01 -18.35 -8.48
C ILE A 97 -0.43 -18.25 -7.94
N ALA A 98 -1.37 -17.88 -8.83
CA ALA A 98 -2.80 -17.67 -8.54
C ALA A 98 -3.11 -16.51 -7.56
N GLY A 99 -2.23 -15.50 -7.51
CA GLY A 99 -2.43 -14.27 -6.76
C GLY A 99 -3.52 -13.36 -7.32
N GLU A 100 -3.98 -12.42 -6.49
CA GLU A 100 -4.91 -11.36 -6.91
C GLU A 100 -4.16 -10.28 -7.71
N PRO A 101 -4.84 -9.51 -8.58
CA PRO A 101 -4.20 -8.43 -9.32
C PRO A 101 -3.56 -7.38 -8.38
N VAL A 102 -2.29 -7.07 -8.60
CA VAL A 102 -1.56 -6.06 -7.82
C VAL A 102 -1.45 -4.76 -8.59
N ASP A 103 -1.80 -3.64 -7.96
CA ASP A 103 -1.70 -2.31 -8.56
C ASP A 103 -0.25 -1.82 -8.61
N LEU A 104 0.28 -1.69 -9.82
CA LEU A 104 1.60 -1.16 -10.14
C LEU A 104 1.50 0.15 -10.92
N THR A 105 0.50 0.99 -10.67
CA THR A 105 0.42 2.33 -11.25
C THR A 105 1.68 3.14 -10.91
N PRO A 106 2.52 3.52 -11.89
CA PRO A 106 3.79 4.17 -11.62
C PRO A 106 3.60 5.67 -11.34
N PRO A 107 4.36 6.26 -10.41
CA PRO A 107 4.37 7.70 -10.19
C PRO A 107 5.08 8.49 -11.29
N TYR A 108 5.85 7.81 -12.15
CA TYR A 108 6.64 8.43 -13.20
C TYR A 108 6.42 7.77 -14.56
N THR A 109 6.68 8.51 -15.63
CA THR A 109 6.76 8.03 -17.02
C THR A 109 8.18 8.16 -17.57
N PHE A 110 8.42 7.45 -18.68
CA PHE A 110 9.60 7.60 -19.52
C PHE A 110 9.07 7.64 -20.94
N ASP A 111 8.95 8.83 -21.54
CA ASP A 111 8.17 8.98 -22.77
C ASP A 111 8.78 9.88 -23.87
N ASP A 112 9.94 10.50 -23.64
CA ASP A 112 10.44 11.48 -24.61
C ASP A 112 11.98 11.59 -24.75
N SER A 113 12.40 12.62 -25.49
CA SER A 113 13.79 12.99 -25.73
C SER A 113 14.37 13.93 -24.66
N GLY A 114 13.64 14.16 -23.57
CA GLY A 114 13.95 15.07 -22.48
C GLY A 114 14.71 14.42 -21.33
N SER A 115 14.49 14.93 -20.11
CA SER A 115 15.16 14.45 -18.90
C SER A 115 14.25 13.50 -18.14
N ASP A 116 14.50 12.21 -18.24
CA ASP A 116 13.69 11.20 -17.55
C ASP A 116 14.20 10.87 -16.15
N PRO A 117 13.37 10.27 -15.28
CA PRO A 117 11.93 10.04 -15.47
C PRO A 117 11.10 11.31 -15.21
N ASP A 118 9.99 11.43 -15.94
CA ASP A 118 9.03 12.52 -15.80
C ASP A 118 7.92 12.17 -14.81
N ILE A 119 7.40 13.18 -14.12
CA ILE A 119 6.32 12.98 -13.14
C ILE A 119 5.02 12.68 -13.89
N ALA A 120 4.39 11.54 -13.60
CA ALA A 120 3.11 11.18 -14.17
C ALA A 120 2.01 12.09 -13.59
N SER A 121 1.46 12.98 -14.43
CA SER A 121 0.45 13.94 -13.99
C SER A 121 -0.86 13.25 -13.58
N GLY A 122 -1.22 13.34 -12.30
CA GLY A 122 -2.46 12.78 -11.77
C GLY A 122 -2.41 11.28 -11.42
N ALA A 123 -1.22 10.67 -11.38
CA ALA A 123 -1.06 9.29 -10.95
C ALA A 123 -1.34 9.15 -9.44
N GLU A 124 -2.29 8.29 -9.08
CA GLU A 124 -2.49 7.83 -7.71
C GLU A 124 -1.78 6.49 -7.54
N TYR A 125 -0.55 6.53 -7.03
CA TYR A 125 0.25 5.34 -6.81
C TYR A 125 0.16 4.89 -5.36
N LYS A 126 0.00 3.59 -5.15
CA LYS A 126 -0.03 2.97 -3.81
C LYS A 126 1.22 2.15 -3.53
N THR A 127 1.91 1.72 -4.58
CA THR A 127 3.14 0.95 -4.48
C THR A 127 4.33 1.88 -4.28
N ILE A 128 5.06 1.69 -3.19
CA ILE A 128 6.22 2.52 -2.83
C ILE A 128 7.48 1.67 -2.94
N ILE A 129 8.49 2.21 -3.60
CA ILE A 129 9.81 1.58 -3.66
C ILE A 129 10.77 2.40 -2.80
N SER A 130 11.45 1.73 -1.88
CA SER A 130 12.50 2.35 -1.06
C SER A 130 13.86 1.81 -1.45
N PHE A 131 14.86 2.68 -1.41
CA PHE A 131 16.25 2.36 -1.72
C PHE A 131 17.12 2.61 -0.50
N GLN A 132 18.02 1.69 -0.21
CA GLN A 132 19.00 1.82 0.86
C GLN A 132 20.38 1.42 0.36
N ASP A 133 21.38 2.23 0.68
CA ASP A 133 22.78 1.83 0.61
C ASP A 133 23.48 2.09 1.96
N ARG A 134 24.80 1.92 2.01
CA ARG A 134 25.59 2.16 3.23
C ARG A 134 25.52 3.62 3.73
N ASN A 135 25.35 4.57 2.82
CA ASN A 135 25.54 6.00 3.04
C ASN A 135 24.20 6.77 3.12
N GLN A 136 23.10 6.24 2.57
CA GLN A 136 21.81 6.91 2.51
C GLN A 136 20.62 5.93 2.48
N TYR A 137 19.46 6.45 2.86
CA TYR A 137 18.17 5.78 2.74
C TYR A 137 17.18 6.73 2.08
N LEU A 138 16.54 6.26 1.01
CA LEU A 138 15.50 6.96 0.26
C LEU A 138 14.19 6.20 0.47
N SER A 139 13.22 6.85 1.10
CA SER A 139 11.95 6.22 1.47
C SER A 139 11.04 5.98 0.26
N ASP A 140 11.12 6.84 -0.75
CA ASP A 140 10.36 6.75 -1.99
C ASP A 140 11.27 7.19 -3.15
N VAL A 141 11.54 6.27 -4.08
CA VAL A 141 12.38 6.53 -5.25
C VAL A 141 11.54 6.55 -6.52
N PRO A 142 11.85 7.42 -7.50
CA PRO A 142 11.17 7.44 -8.79
C PRO A 142 11.27 6.10 -9.50
N TRP A 143 10.13 5.56 -9.92
CA TRP A 143 10.06 4.29 -10.65
C TRP A 143 9.02 4.33 -11.75
N THR A 144 9.29 3.58 -12.81
CA THR A 144 8.40 3.37 -13.94
C THR A 144 8.14 1.88 -14.11
N VAL A 145 7.02 1.51 -14.73
CA VAL A 145 6.71 0.11 -15.03
C VAL A 145 6.42 -0.08 -16.51
N LYS A 146 6.78 -1.26 -16.99
CA LYS A 146 6.37 -1.76 -18.29
C LYS A 146 5.81 -3.16 -18.12
N ILE A 147 4.51 -3.32 -18.34
CA ILE A 147 3.89 -4.64 -18.36
C ILE A 147 4.38 -5.41 -19.59
N LEU A 148 4.92 -6.59 -19.36
CA LEU A 148 5.42 -7.55 -20.33
C LEU A 148 4.36 -8.65 -20.51
N GLY A 149 3.60 -8.61 -21.61
CA GLY A 149 2.56 -9.60 -21.86
C GLY A 149 1.46 -9.14 -22.81
N GLN A 150 0.27 -9.73 -22.64
CA GLN A 150 -0.93 -9.40 -23.42
C GLN A 150 -1.55 -8.09 -22.90
N SER A 151 -0.99 -6.97 -23.34
CA SER A 151 -1.65 -5.65 -23.42
C SER A 151 -2.80 -5.43 -22.43
N SER A 152 -2.50 -5.17 -21.16
CA SER A 152 -3.47 -4.55 -20.28
C SER A 152 -3.43 -3.04 -20.51
N SER A 153 -4.59 -2.45 -20.76
CA SER A 153 -4.78 -1.00 -20.82
C SER A 153 -4.71 -0.34 -19.43
N ASP A 154 -4.32 -1.11 -18.42
CA ASP A 154 -4.21 -0.75 -17.02
C ASP A 154 -2.81 -1.09 -16.50
N SER A 155 -2.54 -0.69 -15.27
CA SER A 155 -1.26 -0.94 -14.58
C SER A 155 -1.41 -2.03 -13.52
N LEU A 156 -2.34 -2.98 -13.72
CA LEU A 156 -2.53 -4.11 -12.83
C LEU A 156 -1.64 -5.28 -13.27
N LEU A 157 -1.01 -5.96 -12.31
CA LEU A 157 -0.24 -7.17 -12.57
C LEU A 157 -1.12 -8.40 -12.29
N GLU A 158 -1.60 -9.03 -13.36
CA GLU A 158 -2.49 -10.18 -13.27
C GLU A 158 -1.76 -11.54 -13.32
N GLN A 159 -2.51 -12.62 -13.12
CA GLN A 159 -1.96 -13.97 -13.17
C GLN A 159 -1.37 -14.28 -14.56
N GLY A 160 -0.08 -14.59 -14.58
CA GLY A 160 0.64 -14.95 -15.81
C GLY A 160 1.24 -13.76 -16.56
N GLU A 161 1.03 -12.55 -16.06
CA GLU A 161 1.72 -11.35 -16.54
C GLU A 161 3.05 -11.15 -15.81
N LYS A 162 3.94 -10.39 -16.45
CA LYS A 162 5.21 -9.97 -15.88
C LYS A 162 5.30 -8.46 -15.98
N ALA A 163 5.80 -7.78 -14.96
CA ALA A 163 6.04 -6.35 -14.98
C ALA A 163 7.55 -6.09 -14.90
N GLU A 164 8.09 -5.37 -15.85
CA GLU A 164 9.44 -4.80 -15.74
C GLU A 164 9.35 -3.48 -14.97
N VAL A 165 9.89 -3.46 -13.75
CA VAL A 165 9.98 -2.25 -12.92
C VAL A 165 11.36 -1.66 -13.09
N THR A 166 11.41 -0.38 -13.46
CA THR A 166 12.66 0.39 -13.55
C THR A 166 12.69 1.46 -12.48
N VAL A 167 13.66 1.36 -11.58
CA VAL A 167 13.94 2.34 -10.53
C VAL A 167 15.00 3.31 -11.01
N TRP A 168 14.75 4.60 -10.85
CA TRP A 168 15.62 5.69 -11.31
C TRP A 168 16.30 6.35 -10.10
N LEU A 169 17.62 6.17 -10.01
CA LEU A 169 18.45 6.79 -8.98
C LEU A 169 18.97 8.16 -9.43
N LEU A 170 19.19 8.33 -10.73
CA LEU A 170 19.57 9.60 -11.36
C LEU A 170 18.67 9.85 -12.57
N ARG A 171 18.56 11.12 -12.94
CA ARG A 171 17.85 11.52 -14.15
C ARG A 171 18.69 11.26 -15.38
N ARG A 172 18.08 10.75 -16.45
CA ARG A 172 18.71 10.51 -17.74
C ARG A 172 18.50 11.72 -18.64
N ASP A 173 19.57 12.25 -19.22
CA ASP A 173 19.48 13.35 -20.21
C ASP A 173 19.48 12.79 -21.64
N ASN A 174 18.32 12.64 -22.26
CA ASN A 174 18.23 12.09 -23.61
C ASN A 174 18.70 13.05 -24.72
N ALA A 175 19.16 14.27 -24.40
CA ALA A 175 19.84 15.13 -25.37
C ALA A 175 21.18 14.55 -25.87
N VAL A 176 21.80 13.66 -25.08
CA VAL A 176 22.98 12.88 -25.49
C VAL A 176 22.60 11.45 -25.88
N THR A 177 23.33 10.85 -26.82
CA THR A 177 22.99 9.55 -27.40
C THR A 177 23.08 8.41 -26.39
N ASN A 178 24.14 8.35 -25.60
CA ASN A 178 24.33 7.30 -24.59
C ASN A 178 24.28 7.89 -23.18
N ALA A 179 23.78 7.11 -22.22
CA ALA A 179 23.84 7.48 -20.80
C ALA A 179 25.29 7.65 -20.29
N THR A 180 26.26 7.03 -20.95
CA THR A 180 27.70 7.12 -20.65
C THR A 180 28.39 8.27 -21.37
N ASP A 181 27.68 9.08 -22.16
CA ASP A 181 28.26 10.30 -22.73
C ASP A 181 28.37 11.38 -21.65
N ASN A 182 29.14 12.44 -21.91
CA ASN A 182 29.38 13.49 -20.93
C ASN A 182 28.06 14.16 -20.51
N ASN A 183 27.80 14.19 -19.21
CA ASN A 183 26.57 14.64 -18.57
C ASN A 183 25.31 13.87 -19.03
N GLY A 184 25.47 12.60 -19.43
CA GLY A 184 24.34 11.78 -19.86
C GLY A 184 23.36 11.42 -18.74
N VAL A 185 23.77 11.58 -17.48
CA VAL A 185 22.85 11.51 -16.33
C VAL A 185 23.13 12.64 -15.35
N ALA A 186 22.13 13.01 -14.56
CA ALA A 186 22.23 14.08 -13.59
C ALA A 186 21.52 13.72 -12.27
N LYS A 187 22.05 14.22 -11.16
CA LYS A 187 21.41 14.10 -9.85
C LYS A 187 20.07 14.86 -9.82
N TYR A 188 19.21 14.47 -8.89
CA TYR A 188 17.98 15.22 -8.61
C TYR A 188 18.31 16.51 -7.87
N THR A 189 17.68 17.60 -8.27
CA THR A 189 17.89 18.92 -7.64
C THR A 189 17.06 19.08 -6.36
N ALA A 190 15.89 18.45 -6.32
CA ALA A 190 14.98 18.42 -5.18
C ALA A 190 14.09 17.18 -5.26
N ALA A 191 13.39 16.88 -4.17
CA ALA A 191 12.29 15.92 -4.18
C ALA A 191 11.06 16.50 -4.87
N ASP A 192 10.18 15.61 -5.35
CA ASP A 192 8.90 15.98 -5.91
C ASP A 192 7.91 16.47 -4.82
N VAL A 193 6.69 16.80 -5.24
CA VAL A 193 5.62 17.29 -4.35
C VAL A 193 5.14 16.25 -3.33
N ASN A 194 5.36 14.96 -3.60
CA ASN A 194 4.99 13.83 -2.74
C ASN A 194 6.18 13.37 -1.87
N GLY A 195 7.36 13.98 -2.04
CA GLY A 195 8.58 13.65 -1.32
C GLY A 195 9.42 12.54 -1.96
N ALA A 196 9.04 12.03 -3.12
CA ALA A 196 9.83 11.04 -3.85
C ALA A 196 11.03 11.71 -4.52
N SER A 197 12.20 11.05 -4.44
CA SER A 197 13.41 11.56 -5.07
C SER A 197 14.42 10.45 -5.30
N GLY A 198 15.16 10.55 -6.41
CA GLY A 198 16.40 9.78 -6.54
C GLY A 198 17.52 10.40 -5.69
N ILE A 199 18.75 10.12 -6.06
CA ILE A 199 19.92 10.68 -5.38
C ILE A 199 19.97 12.19 -5.64
N LEU A 200 19.79 12.97 -4.55
CA LEU A 200 19.87 14.42 -4.58
C LEU A 200 21.31 14.89 -4.82
N THR A 201 21.51 16.15 -5.20
CA THR A 201 22.84 16.74 -5.46
C THR A 201 23.87 16.46 -4.34
N ALA A 202 23.42 16.49 -3.07
CA ALA A 202 24.25 16.20 -1.89
C ALA A 202 24.43 14.71 -1.58
N GLY A 203 23.67 13.82 -2.23
CA GLY A 203 23.70 12.38 -2.01
C GLY A 203 24.93 11.70 -2.62
N SER A 204 25.27 10.53 -2.08
CA SER A 204 26.37 9.70 -2.57
C SER A 204 25.95 8.98 -3.85
N LEU A 205 26.82 8.96 -4.85
CA LEU A 205 26.66 8.08 -6.02
C LEU A 205 27.10 6.67 -5.65
N LEU A 206 26.59 5.67 -6.39
CA LEU A 206 26.97 4.27 -6.21
C LEU A 206 28.22 3.96 -7.04
N ASN A 207 29.20 3.33 -6.40
CA ASN A 207 30.36 2.77 -7.09
C ASN A 207 30.16 1.27 -7.35
N ALA A 208 31.01 0.70 -8.21
CA ALA A 208 30.92 -0.70 -8.63
C ALA A 208 30.97 -1.76 -7.50
N ASN A 209 31.40 -1.39 -6.29
CA ASN A 209 31.53 -2.30 -5.15
C ASN A 209 30.57 -1.96 -3.99
N ASP A 210 29.66 -0.99 -4.16
CA ASP A 210 28.72 -0.62 -3.12
C ASP A 210 27.52 -1.58 -3.09
N GLN A 211 27.11 -1.98 -1.89
CA GLN A 211 25.92 -2.80 -1.68
C GLN A 211 24.70 -1.91 -1.53
N PHE A 212 23.60 -2.31 -2.16
CA PHE A 212 22.30 -1.66 -2.04
C PHE A 212 21.19 -2.69 -1.77
N THR A 213 20.07 -2.20 -1.26
CA THR A 213 18.84 -2.95 -1.02
C THR A 213 17.68 -2.15 -1.60
N LEU A 214 16.80 -2.84 -2.33
CA LEU A 214 15.57 -2.27 -2.88
C LEU A 214 14.40 -2.97 -2.19
N GLN A 215 13.49 -2.21 -1.60
CA GLN A 215 12.26 -2.78 -1.04
C GLN A 215 11.06 -2.29 -1.83
N VAL A 216 10.28 -3.22 -2.38
CA VAL A 216 9.03 -2.92 -3.09
C VAL A 216 7.86 -3.22 -2.16
N LYS A 217 7.10 -2.19 -1.82
CA LYS A 217 5.94 -2.26 -0.93
C LYS A 217 4.69 -2.08 -1.78
N PRO A 218 4.02 -3.18 -2.19
CA PRO A 218 2.78 -3.08 -2.94
C PRO A 218 1.64 -2.53 -2.08
N SER A 219 0.53 -2.18 -2.72
CA SER A 219 -0.71 -1.75 -2.05
C SER A 219 -1.36 -2.84 -1.18
N SER A 220 -1.11 -4.09 -1.53
CA SER A 220 -1.52 -5.30 -0.83
C SER A 220 -0.48 -6.38 -1.10
N GLY A 221 -0.13 -7.17 -0.10
CA GLY A 221 0.79 -8.29 -0.21
C GLY A 221 2.07 -8.14 0.61
N ALA A 222 2.93 -9.15 0.49
CA ALA A 222 4.23 -9.13 1.15
C ALA A 222 5.17 -8.09 0.52
N VAL A 223 5.95 -7.43 1.38
CA VAL A 223 7.04 -6.55 0.95
C VAL A 223 8.17 -7.39 0.37
N LEU A 224 8.57 -7.07 -0.85
CA LEU A 224 9.75 -7.66 -1.49
C LEU A 224 10.99 -6.87 -1.08
N THR A 225 12.11 -7.57 -0.80
CA THR A 225 13.40 -6.99 -0.34
C THR A 225 14.57 -7.57 -1.12
#